data_AF-A0ABD3PIX3-F1
#
_entry.id   AF-A0ABD3PIX3-F1
#
_cell.length_a   1.000
_cell.length_b   1.000
_cell.length_c   1.000
_cell.angle_alpha   90.00
_cell.angle_beta   90.00
_cell.angle_gamma   90.00
#
_symmetry.space_group_name_H-M   'P 1'
#
loop_
_entity.id
_entity.type
_entity.pdbx_description
1 polymer ?
#
loop_
_entity_poly.entity_id
_entity_poly.type
_entity_poly.pdbx_seq_one_letter_code
_entity_poly.pdbx_strand_id
1 'polypeptide(L)'
;MGGCCSCFDSIRGGKHSNSPDGHDKSMEMTRNSAAGVPLPTHGMSRAMSAPTIQIQGFKVSGSGLALARIPIEQDSAYWEWHVHLPGLPRPPPDEDDDLRDVQMNGDGDPYAIKFGVATRKDGNFYKLLDNVEEEGDEASPRDDGTALMRPIPNLRHNDVIGVAVQQSDLPMIQFLLNGEPLPECTINRFRGTVYPAVYIPAGAGGEGDRVEDEGISLIAEFDEDNFKEMSPHARFGPLLCARGII
;
A
#
# COMPACT_ATOMS: atom_id res chain seq x y z
N MET A 1 -27.88 43.01 -37.38
CA MET A 1 -27.62 43.72 -36.10
C MET A 1 -26.43 43.05 -35.45
N GLY A 2 -25.39 43.83 -35.10
CA GLY A 2 -24.20 43.44 -34.31
C GLY A 2 -23.25 42.43 -35.00
N GLY A 3 -22.03 42.74 -35.41
CA GLY A 3 -21.13 43.87 -35.12
C GLY A 3 -19.95 43.41 -34.26
N CYS A 4 -18.73 43.68 -34.78
CA CYS A 4 -17.43 43.75 -34.09
C CYS A 4 -16.64 42.43 -33.91
N CYS A 5 -15.33 42.32 -34.14
CA CYS A 5 -14.29 43.18 -34.69
C CYS A 5 -13.07 42.30 -35.05
N SER A 6 -12.38 42.65 -36.13
CA SER A 6 -11.05 42.19 -36.56
C SER A 6 -9.91 42.93 -35.84
N CYS A 7 -8.65 42.47 -36.08
CA CYS A 7 -7.33 43.17 -36.16
C CYS A 7 -6.23 42.40 -35.37
N PHE A 8 -5.24 41.77 -36.02
CA PHE A 8 -3.89 42.27 -36.42
C PHE A 8 -2.97 42.58 -35.19
N ASP A 9 -1.77 42.02 -35.03
CA ASP A 9 -0.51 42.30 -35.78
C ASP A 9 0.50 41.11 -35.66
N SER A 10 1.16 40.63 -36.73
CA SER A 10 2.31 41.20 -37.46
C SER A 10 3.55 41.51 -36.60
N ILE A 11 4.47 40.54 -36.50
CA ILE A 11 5.85 40.79 -36.01
C ILE A 11 6.79 40.81 -37.22
N ARG A 12 7.29 42.01 -37.56
CA ARG A 12 8.40 42.21 -38.50
C ARG A 12 9.44 43.14 -37.86
N GLY A 13 10.65 42.60 -37.69
CA GLY A 13 11.94 43.28 -37.86
C GLY A 13 12.25 44.56 -37.07
N GLY A 14 13.17 44.44 -36.11
CA GLY A 14 13.96 45.54 -35.56
C GLY A 14 15.43 45.13 -35.41
N LYS A 15 16.34 45.94 -35.94
CA LYS A 15 17.78 45.71 -36.10
C LYS A 15 18.56 46.69 -35.19
N HIS A 16 19.66 46.22 -34.61
CA HIS A 16 20.81 46.93 -34.02
C HIS A 16 20.67 47.72 -32.70
N SER A 17 21.46 47.33 -31.70
CA SER A 17 22.54 48.17 -31.15
C SER A 17 23.49 47.36 -30.26
N ASN A 18 24.79 47.51 -30.52
CA ASN A 18 25.90 47.02 -29.69
C ASN A 18 25.90 47.69 -28.32
N SER A 19 26.16 46.89 -27.27
CA SER A 19 26.70 47.35 -25.99
C SER A 19 27.77 46.34 -25.52
N PRO A 20 28.98 46.79 -25.15
CA PRO A 20 30.01 45.95 -24.55
C PRO A 20 29.85 45.90 -23.03
N ASP A 21 30.37 44.83 -22.43
CA ASP A 21 30.64 44.65 -21.01
C ASP A 21 29.45 44.52 -20.05
N GLY A 22 29.13 43.27 -19.72
CA GLY A 22 28.22 42.92 -18.64
C GLY A 22 28.24 41.43 -18.31
N HIS A 23 29.30 41.00 -17.62
CA HIS A 23 29.43 39.77 -16.82
C HIS A 23 28.21 38.80 -16.84
N ASP A 24 28.15 37.92 -17.83
CA ASP A 24 27.28 36.74 -17.80
C ASP A 24 27.92 35.68 -16.90
N LYS A 25 27.53 35.67 -15.62
CA LYS A 25 27.68 34.48 -14.80
C LYS A 25 26.55 33.53 -15.17
N SER A 26 26.83 32.61 -16.08
CA SER A 26 26.02 31.42 -16.26
C SER A 26 25.83 30.76 -14.89
N MET A 27 24.60 30.76 -14.37
CA MET A 27 24.22 29.84 -13.30
C MET A 27 24.19 28.44 -13.91
N GLU A 28 25.38 27.87 -13.97
CA GLU A 28 25.59 26.44 -14.05
C GLU A 28 24.83 25.84 -12.86
N MET A 29 23.75 25.10 -13.15
CA MET A 29 23.08 24.25 -12.17
C MET A 29 24.01 23.08 -11.89
N THR A 30 25.11 23.35 -11.19
CA THR A 30 25.95 22.33 -10.59
C THR A 30 25.02 21.57 -9.65
N ARG A 31 24.72 20.32 -10.00
CA ARG A 31 24.11 19.37 -9.08
C ARG A 31 25.07 19.24 -7.91
N ASN A 32 24.84 20.06 -6.89
CA ASN A 32 25.45 19.89 -5.58
C ASN A 32 25.00 18.53 -5.08
N SER A 33 25.87 17.53 -5.22
CA SER A 33 25.91 16.36 -4.36
C SER A 33 26.26 16.85 -2.95
N ALA A 34 25.29 17.48 -2.30
CA ALA A 34 25.36 17.88 -0.91
C ALA A 34 25.03 16.68 -0.03
N ALA A 35 25.99 16.40 0.85
CA ALA A 35 25.91 15.51 1.99
C ALA A 35 24.53 15.45 2.66
N GLY A 36 24.10 14.22 2.98
CA GLY A 36 23.23 13.98 4.13
C GLY A 36 21.73 14.19 3.92
N VAL A 37 21.17 13.86 2.75
CA VAL A 37 19.72 13.57 2.69
C VAL A 37 19.50 12.33 3.58
N PRO A 38 18.70 12.42 4.66
CA PRO A 38 18.37 11.24 5.47
C PRO A 38 17.85 10.17 4.52
N LEU A 39 18.37 8.94 4.63
CA LEU A 39 17.82 7.80 3.90
C LEU A 39 16.29 7.86 4.00
N PRO A 40 15.56 7.67 2.88
CA PRO A 40 14.12 7.80 2.88
C PRO A 40 13.58 6.96 4.04
N THR A 41 12.99 7.60 5.05
CA THR A 41 12.43 6.94 6.23
C THR A 41 11.15 6.15 5.91
N HIS A 42 10.95 5.88 4.63
CA HIS A 42 9.81 5.18 4.04
C HIS A 42 10.02 3.68 4.23
N GLY A 43 8.97 3.02 4.69
CA GLY A 43 9.05 1.63 5.11
C GLY A 43 7.95 1.30 6.10
N MET A 44 7.98 0.07 6.60
CA MET A 44 7.06 -0.36 7.64
C MET A 44 7.47 0.19 9.00
N SER A 45 6.47 0.49 9.83
CA SER A 45 6.66 1.15 11.11
C SER A 45 6.74 0.14 12.24
N ARG A 46 7.94 -0.11 12.76
CA ARG A 46 8.11 -0.97 13.94
C ARG A 46 7.38 -0.43 15.18
N ALA A 47 7.23 0.89 15.30
CA ALA A 47 6.54 1.52 16.43
C ALA A 47 5.00 1.41 16.35
N MET A 48 4.45 1.12 15.17
CA MET A 48 3.00 1.00 14.93
C MET A 48 2.58 -0.41 14.53
N SER A 49 3.49 -1.39 14.61
CA SER A 49 3.23 -2.78 14.23
C SER A 49 3.39 -3.69 15.44
N ALA A 50 2.75 -4.85 15.38
CA ALA A 50 2.83 -5.87 16.41
C ALA A 50 4.28 -6.30 16.66
N PRO A 51 4.66 -6.61 17.93
CA PRO A 51 6.03 -6.98 18.28
C PRO A 51 6.50 -8.28 17.59
N THR A 52 5.55 -9.15 17.24
CA THR A 52 5.74 -10.43 16.54
C THR A 52 6.00 -10.29 15.04
N ILE A 53 5.76 -9.12 14.43
CA ILE A 53 6.04 -8.87 13.02
C ILE A 53 7.52 -8.52 12.82
N GLN A 54 8.21 -9.27 11.97
CA GLN A 54 9.54 -8.93 11.50
C GLN A 54 9.45 -7.93 10.34
N ILE A 55 10.29 -6.90 10.37
CA ILE A 55 10.28 -5.81 9.38
C ILE A 55 11.68 -5.65 8.80
N GLN A 56 11.78 -5.70 7.47
CA GLN A 56 12.99 -5.40 6.71
C GLN A 56 12.64 -4.44 5.56
N GLY A 57 12.72 -3.13 5.81
CA GLY A 57 12.31 -2.10 4.85
C GLY A 57 10.78 -2.14 4.62
N PHE A 58 10.38 -2.57 3.42
CA PHE A 58 8.98 -2.80 3.05
C PHE A 58 8.55 -4.27 3.12
N LYS A 59 9.50 -5.18 3.37
CA LYS A 59 9.22 -6.60 3.58
C LYS A 59 8.74 -6.82 5.02
N VAL A 60 7.65 -7.56 5.19
CA VAL A 60 7.12 -8.01 6.48
C VAL A 60 6.94 -9.51 6.51
N SER A 61 7.18 -10.12 7.67
CA SER A 61 6.94 -11.54 7.95
C SER A 61 6.59 -11.73 9.43
N GLY A 62 6.24 -12.95 9.83
CA GLY A 62 5.78 -13.25 11.19
C GLY A 62 4.26 -13.19 11.30
N SER A 63 3.74 -12.86 12.47
CA SER A 63 2.30 -12.78 12.74
C SER A 63 1.92 -11.45 13.41
N GLY A 64 0.71 -10.97 13.16
CA GLY A 64 0.17 -9.74 13.72
C GLY A 64 -0.05 -8.63 12.68
N LEU A 65 -0.37 -7.43 13.18
CA LEU A 65 -0.67 -6.25 12.38
C LEU A 65 0.61 -5.48 12.05
N ALA A 66 0.79 -5.12 10.78
CA ALA A 66 1.89 -4.30 10.29
C ALA A 66 1.37 -3.04 9.60
N LEU A 67 1.88 -1.86 9.97
CA LEU A 67 1.50 -0.57 9.40
C LEU A 67 2.69 0.08 8.70
N ALA A 68 2.45 0.69 7.54
CA ALA A 68 3.42 1.58 6.91
C ALA A 68 3.61 2.87 7.74
N ARG A 69 4.78 3.50 7.63
CA ARG A 69 5.06 4.79 8.30
C ARG A 69 4.30 5.97 7.69
N ILE A 70 3.74 5.78 6.50
CA ILE A 70 3.24 6.86 5.66
C ILE A 70 1.72 6.95 5.82
N PRO A 71 1.19 8.07 6.35
CA PRO A 71 -0.26 8.29 6.38
C PRO A 71 -0.80 8.52 4.98
N ILE A 72 -2.06 8.14 4.76
CA ILE A 72 -2.79 8.47 3.53
C ILE A 72 -3.41 9.85 3.71
N GLU A 73 -2.74 10.88 3.18
CA GLU A 73 -3.17 12.29 3.26
C GLU A 73 -3.78 12.81 1.95
N GLN A 74 -3.67 12.05 0.86
CA GLN A 74 -4.23 12.38 -0.44
C GLN A 74 -5.67 11.87 -0.62
N ASP A 75 -6.40 12.50 -1.54
CA ASP A 75 -7.79 12.16 -1.86
C ASP A 75 -7.93 10.79 -2.51
N SER A 76 -6.92 10.34 -3.27
CA SER A 76 -6.84 9.00 -3.85
C SER A 76 -5.43 8.44 -3.75
N ALA A 77 -5.29 7.16 -3.44
CA ALA A 77 -4.00 6.48 -3.31
C ALA A 77 -4.10 5.02 -3.77
N TYR A 78 -3.00 4.50 -4.31
CA TYR A 78 -2.85 3.08 -4.61
C TYR A 78 -1.47 2.57 -4.22
N TRP A 79 -1.42 1.31 -3.80
CA TRP A 79 -0.21 0.56 -3.52
C TRP A 79 -0.47 -0.94 -3.68
N GLU A 80 0.60 -1.72 -3.76
CA GLU A 80 0.53 -3.16 -3.89
C GLU A 80 1.15 -3.88 -2.69
N TRP A 81 0.68 -5.11 -2.47
CA TRP A 81 1.36 -6.11 -1.69
C TRP A 81 1.77 -7.27 -2.58
N HIS A 82 3.06 -7.56 -2.64
CA HIS A 82 3.57 -8.73 -3.35
C HIS A 82 3.67 -9.89 -2.37
N VAL A 83 2.92 -10.96 -2.67
CA VAL A 83 2.73 -12.10 -1.77
C VAL A 83 3.79 -13.16 -2.01
N HIS A 84 4.56 -13.53 -0.99
CA HIS A 84 5.56 -14.59 -1.04
C HIS A 84 5.20 -15.69 -0.02
N LEU A 85 4.60 -16.77 -0.54
CA LEU A 85 4.19 -17.96 0.21
C LEU A 85 5.03 -19.15 -0.23
N PRO A 86 6.23 -19.39 0.32
CA PRO A 86 7.00 -20.55 -0.05
C PRO A 86 6.31 -21.84 0.45
N GLY A 87 6.44 -22.92 -0.31
CA GLY A 87 5.98 -24.24 0.11
C GLY A 87 4.50 -24.59 -0.15
N LEU A 88 3.69 -23.68 -0.69
CA LEU A 88 2.34 -24.00 -1.20
C LEU A 88 2.41 -24.28 -2.72
N PRO A 89 2.40 -25.55 -3.17
CA PRO A 89 2.43 -25.87 -4.59
C PRO A 89 1.15 -25.37 -5.29
N ARG A 90 1.32 -24.76 -6.47
CA ARG A 90 0.23 -24.49 -7.40
C ARG A 90 -0.42 -25.83 -7.79
N PRO A 91 -1.73 -26.04 -7.58
CA PRO A 91 -2.41 -27.19 -8.18
C PRO A 91 -2.25 -27.11 -9.71
N PRO A 92 -1.95 -28.22 -10.40
CA PRO A 92 -1.84 -28.22 -11.85
C PRO A 92 -3.16 -27.72 -12.48
N PRO A 93 -3.09 -26.97 -13.60
CA PRO A 93 -4.24 -26.29 -14.20
C PRO A 93 -5.31 -27.21 -14.81
N ASP A 94 -5.17 -28.54 -14.73
CA ASP A 94 -5.89 -29.48 -15.59
C ASP A 94 -6.72 -30.54 -14.83
N GLU A 95 -6.96 -30.40 -13.52
CA GLU A 95 -7.87 -31.28 -12.78
C GLU A 95 -9.10 -30.49 -12.28
N ASP A 96 -10.14 -30.46 -13.12
CA ASP A 96 -11.52 -30.05 -12.81
C ASP A 96 -11.65 -28.80 -11.91
N ASP A 97 -11.35 -27.64 -12.50
CA ASP A 97 -11.50 -26.29 -11.91
C ASP A 97 -12.99 -25.85 -11.79
N ASP A 98 -13.94 -26.78 -11.92
CA ASP A 98 -15.38 -26.52 -12.00
C ASP A 98 -16.13 -26.64 -10.64
N LEU A 99 -15.47 -27.03 -9.54
CA LEU A 99 -16.16 -27.29 -8.26
C LEU A 99 -15.42 -26.84 -7.00
N ARG A 100 -14.51 -25.87 -7.07
CA ARG A 100 -14.24 -25.05 -5.88
C ARG A 100 -15.20 -23.89 -5.90
N ASP A 101 -16.45 -24.19 -5.52
CA ASP A 101 -17.37 -23.18 -5.03
C ASP A 101 -16.56 -22.32 -4.05
N VAL A 102 -16.28 -21.08 -4.44
CA VAL A 102 -15.71 -20.08 -3.55
C VAL A 102 -16.76 -19.95 -2.46
N GLN A 103 -16.57 -20.70 -1.37
CA GLN A 103 -17.49 -20.76 -0.26
C GLN A 103 -17.33 -19.43 0.49
N MET A 104 -17.84 -18.36 -0.12
CA MET A 104 -17.92 -16.99 0.41
C MET A 104 -19.01 -16.89 1.51
N ASN A 105 -19.48 -18.03 2.01
CA ASN A 105 -20.55 -18.12 2.99
C ASN A 105 -20.02 -18.72 4.28
N GLY A 106 -19.74 -17.85 5.25
CA GLY A 106 -20.24 -18.07 6.60
C GLY A 106 -19.23 -18.16 7.74
N ASP A 107 -18.05 -18.71 7.54
CA ASP A 107 -16.99 -18.75 8.54
C ASP A 107 -15.65 -18.53 7.82
N GLY A 108 -15.16 -17.29 7.86
CA GLY A 108 -13.95 -16.89 7.14
C GLY A 108 -12.76 -17.75 7.58
N ASP A 109 -11.94 -18.16 6.60
CA ASP A 109 -10.67 -18.84 6.87
C ASP A 109 -9.88 -18.03 7.94
N PRO A 110 -9.73 -18.57 9.17
CA PRO A 110 -9.11 -17.84 10.27
C PRO A 110 -7.61 -17.58 10.03
N TYR A 111 -7.04 -18.20 9.00
CA TYR A 111 -5.66 -18.03 8.57
C TYR A 111 -5.51 -17.13 7.33
N ALA A 112 -6.61 -16.56 6.82
CA ALA A 112 -6.55 -15.65 5.69
C ALA A 112 -5.85 -14.33 6.05
N ILE A 113 -4.83 -13.99 5.27
CA ILE A 113 -4.13 -12.70 5.37
C ILE A 113 -5.10 -11.58 5.04
N LYS A 114 -5.08 -10.51 5.84
CA LYS A 114 -5.96 -9.35 5.62
C LYS A 114 -5.18 -8.15 5.14
N PHE A 115 -5.74 -7.45 4.17
CA PHE A 115 -5.16 -6.24 3.59
C PHE A 115 -6.11 -5.08 3.79
N GLY A 116 -5.57 -3.85 3.78
CA GLY A 116 -6.37 -2.64 3.78
C GLY A 116 -5.63 -1.52 4.48
N VAL A 117 -6.35 -0.82 5.36
CA VAL A 117 -5.79 0.28 6.13
C VAL A 117 -6.06 0.11 7.62
N ALA A 118 -5.29 0.81 8.44
CA ALA A 118 -5.48 0.87 9.88
C ALA A 118 -5.27 2.29 10.40
N THR A 119 -5.92 2.62 11.51
CA THR A 119 -5.58 3.82 12.28
C THR A 119 -4.29 3.60 13.05
N ARG A 120 -3.61 4.69 13.42
CA ARG A 120 -2.35 4.64 14.16
C ARG A 120 -2.50 3.80 15.44
N LYS A 121 -1.68 2.76 15.55
CA LYS A 121 -1.42 1.99 16.78
C LYS A 121 -0.07 2.41 17.33
N ASP A 122 0.08 2.48 18.65
CA ASP A 122 1.35 2.84 19.29
C ASP A 122 1.83 1.73 20.22
N GLY A 123 3.04 1.88 20.77
CA GLY A 123 3.59 0.88 21.69
C GLY A 123 2.76 0.73 22.97
N ASN A 124 1.97 1.74 23.36
CA ASN A 124 1.08 1.65 24.51
C ASN A 124 -0.14 0.79 24.20
N PHE A 125 -0.69 0.88 22.99
CA PHE A 125 -1.75 0.00 22.51
C PHE A 125 -1.35 -1.48 22.67
N TYR A 126 -0.17 -1.87 22.21
CA TYR A 126 0.29 -3.26 22.32
C TYR A 126 0.57 -3.69 23.76
N LYS A 127 1.17 -2.82 24.59
CA LYS A 127 1.36 -3.11 26.03
C LYS A 127 0.05 -3.32 26.78
N LEU A 128 -0.99 -2.56 26.43
CA LEU A 128 -2.31 -2.74 27.03
C LEU A 128 -2.94 -4.06 26.58
N LEU A 129 -2.68 -4.49 25.36
CA LEU A 129 -3.16 -5.79 24.85
C LEU A 129 -2.55 -6.95 25.64
N ASP A 130 -1.22 -6.94 25.85
CA ASP A 130 -0.51 -7.98 26.60
C ASP A 130 -1.03 -8.13 28.04
N ASN A 131 -1.43 -7.03 28.68
CA ASN A 131 -1.95 -7.05 30.06
C ASN A 131 -3.38 -7.60 30.16
N VAL A 132 -4.17 -7.57 29.08
CA VAL A 132 -5.56 -8.06 29.07
C VAL A 132 -5.61 -9.57 28.90
N GLU A 133 -4.62 -10.17 28.24
CA GLU A 133 -4.56 -11.63 28.04
C GLU A 133 -4.25 -12.41 29.34
N GLU A 134 -3.66 -11.78 30.36
CA GLU A 134 -3.40 -12.42 31.67
C GLU A 134 -4.64 -12.50 32.58
N GLU A 135 -5.67 -11.67 32.36
CA GLU A 135 -6.91 -11.67 33.15
C GLU A 135 -8.04 -12.50 32.50
N GLY A 136 -7.77 -13.76 32.16
CA GLY A 136 -8.71 -14.90 32.22
C GLY A 136 -10.13 -14.80 31.62
N ASP A 137 -10.46 -13.81 30.80
CA ASP A 137 -11.76 -13.72 30.11
C ASP A 137 -11.58 -14.22 28.67
N GLU A 138 -12.26 -15.32 28.31
CA GLU A 138 -12.18 -16.02 27.01
C GLU A 138 -12.63 -15.17 25.79
N ALA A 139 -12.80 -13.86 25.97
CA ALA A 139 -13.03 -12.89 24.92
C ALA A 139 -11.82 -11.96 24.76
N SER A 140 -10.62 -12.52 24.60
CA SER A 140 -9.51 -11.71 24.09
C SER A 140 -9.90 -11.21 22.69
N PRO A 141 -9.85 -9.90 22.42
CA PRO A 141 -9.89 -9.44 21.05
C PRO A 141 -8.56 -9.91 20.45
N ARG A 142 -8.53 -11.13 19.91
CA ARG A 142 -7.56 -11.48 18.89
C ARG A 142 -7.69 -10.36 17.87
N ASP A 143 -6.75 -9.42 17.89
CA ASP A 143 -6.77 -8.19 17.09
C ASP A 143 -6.59 -8.62 15.64
N ASP A 144 -7.69 -9.07 15.04
CA ASP A 144 -7.77 -9.71 13.74
C ASP A 144 -7.76 -8.65 12.62
N GLY A 145 -6.86 -7.67 12.79
CA GLY A 145 -6.78 -6.43 12.03
C GLY A 145 -7.81 -5.37 12.45
N THR A 146 -8.14 -4.46 11.52
CA THR A 146 -9.17 -3.42 11.74
C THR A 146 -10.40 -3.68 10.88
N ALA A 147 -11.53 -3.03 11.20
CA ALA A 147 -12.74 -3.08 10.38
C ALA A 147 -12.53 -2.58 8.92
N LEU A 148 -11.41 -1.89 8.68
CA LEU A 148 -10.98 -1.37 7.37
C LEU A 148 -10.04 -2.32 6.61
N MET A 149 -9.98 -3.58 7.05
CA MET A 149 -9.23 -4.64 6.40
C MET A 149 -10.15 -5.75 5.94
N ARG A 150 -9.73 -6.51 4.93
CA ARG A 150 -10.47 -7.65 4.41
C ARG A 150 -9.58 -8.87 4.25
N PRO A 151 -10.03 -10.05 4.69
CA PRO A 151 -9.35 -11.29 4.37
C PRO A 151 -9.46 -11.54 2.87
N ILE A 152 -8.33 -11.89 2.26
CA ILE A 152 -8.31 -12.38 0.88
C ILE A 152 -8.01 -13.88 0.97
N PRO A 153 -9.02 -14.75 0.79
CA PRO A 153 -8.82 -16.20 0.90
C PRO A 153 -8.05 -16.72 -0.31
N ASN A 154 -7.47 -17.92 -0.18
CA ASN A 154 -6.84 -18.66 -1.27
C ASN A 154 -5.67 -17.94 -1.97
N LEU A 155 -4.95 -17.07 -1.26
CA LEU A 155 -3.74 -16.43 -1.76
C LEU A 155 -2.69 -17.46 -2.16
N ARG A 156 -2.01 -17.18 -3.26
CA ARG A 156 -0.95 -18.00 -3.83
C ARG A 156 0.37 -17.26 -3.82
N HIS A 157 1.44 -18.03 -3.91
CA HIS A 157 2.77 -17.48 -4.12
C HIS A 157 2.81 -16.62 -5.39
N ASN A 158 3.40 -15.43 -5.29
CA ASN A 158 3.48 -14.40 -6.32
C ASN A 158 2.17 -13.67 -6.66
N ASP A 159 1.09 -13.89 -5.92
CA ASP A 159 -0.10 -13.03 -6.06
C ASP A 159 0.24 -11.58 -5.71
N VAL A 160 -0.48 -10.67 -6.33
CA VAL A 160 -0.36 -9.22 -6.14
C VAL A 160 -1.69 -8.69 -5.64
N ILE A 161 -1.67 -8.07 -4.47
CA ILE A 161 -2.85 -7.42 -3.90
C ILE A 161 -2.73 -5.91 -4.06
N GLY A 162 -3.54 -5.37 -4.97
CA GLY A 162 -3.71 -3.93 -5.10
C GLY A 162 -4.70 -3.42 -4.07
N VAL A 163 -4.36 -2.32 -3.39
CA VAL A 163 -5.29 -1.60 -2.51
C VAL A 163 -5.43 -0.18 -3.02
N ALA A 164 -6.63 0.19 -3.43
CA ALA A 164 -6.98 1.53 -3.86
C ALA A 164 -7.84 2.20 -2.78
N VAL A 165 -7.48 3.42 -2.40
CA VAL A 165 -8.21 4.25 -1.44
C VAL A 165 -8.67 5.52 -2.13
N GLN A 166 -9.90 5.94 -1.86
CA GLN A 166 -10.42 7.25 -2.22
C GLN A 166 -11.30 7.82 -1.11
N GLN A 167 -11.16 9.11 -0.80
CA GLN A 167 -11.92 9.73 0.28
C GLN A 167 -13.25 10.35 -0.17
N SER A 168 -13.38 10.72 -1.45
CA SER A 168 -14.57 11.43 -1.95
C SER A 168 -15.70 10.52 -2.43
N ASP A 169 -15.38 9.33 -2.96
CA ASP A 169 -16.32 8.48 -3.68
C ASP A 169 -16.46 7.11 -3.02
N LEU A 170 -17.61 6.48 -3.26
CA LEU A 170 -17.87 5.11 -2.86
C LEU A 170 -17.55 4.14 -4.02
N PRO A 171 -17.01 2.94 -3.72
CA PRO A 171 -16.46 2.54 -2.42
C PRO A 171 -15.14 3.27 -2.12
N MET A 172 -14.94 3.65 -0.86
CA MET A 172 -13.75 4.39 -0.41
C MET A 172 -12.48 3.53 -0.36
N ILE A 173 -12.60 2.20 -0.25
CA ILE A 173 -11.48 1.26 -0.39
C ILE A 173 -11.90 0.14 -1.32
N GLN A 174 -11.03 -0.16 -2.29
CA GLN A 174 -11.17 -1.24 -3.25
C GLN A 174 -9.94 -2.14 -3.19
N PHE A 175 -10.18 -3.43 -3.35
CA PHE A 175 -9.14 -4.45 -3.36
C PHE A 175 -9.08 -5.07 -4.74
N LEU A 176 -7.88 -5.40 -5.18
CA LEU A 176 -7.62 -6.04 -6.45
C LEU A 176 -6.70 -7.23 -6.21
N LEU A 177 -6.99 -8.35 -6.86
CA LEU A 177 -6.14 -9.53 -6.88
C LEU A 177 -5.63 -9.72 -8.31
N ASN A 178 -4.32 -9.61 -8.51
CA ASN A 178 -3.67 -9.73 -9.81
C ASN A 178 -4.31 -8.79 -10.85
N GLY A 179 -4.55 -7.52 -10.46
CA GLY A 179 -5.17 -6.49 -11.31
C GLY A 179 -6.70 -6.54 -11.40
N GLU A 180 -7.34 -7.64 -10.99
CA GLU A 180 -8.79 -7.82 -11.07
C GLU A 180 -9.50 -7.33 -9.79
N PRO A 181 -10.53 -6.48 -9.87
CA PRO A 181 -11.22 -5.95 -8.72
C PRO A 181 -12.04 -7.01 -7.96
N LEU A 182 -12.03 -6.93 -6.63
CA LEU A 182 -12.80 -7.77 -5.71
C LEU A 182 -13.99 -6.97 -5.12
N PRO A 183 -15.15 -6.91 -5.80
CA PRO A 183 -16.29 -6.07 -5.40
C PRO A 183 -16.84 -6.40 -4.01
N GLU A 184 -16.77 -7.66 -3.59
CA GLU A 184 -17.21 -8.17 -2.29
C GLU A 184 -16.32 -7.73 -1.13
N CYS A 185 -15.06 -7.35 -1.40
CA CYS A 185 -14.13 -6.85 -0.39
C CYS A 185 -14.21 -5.32 -0.22
N THR A 186 -15.10 -4.63 -0.92
CA THR A 186 -15.11 -3.15 -0.88
C THR A 186 -15.48 -2.59 0.50
N ILE A 187 -14.89 -1.44 0.86
CA ILE A 187 -15.23 -0.70 2.08
C ILE A 187 -15.81 0.65 1.67
N ASN A 188 -17.07 0.86 2.03
CA ASN A 188 -17.78 2.06 1.66
C ASN A 188 -17.30 3.29 2.42
N ARG A 189 -17.09 3.20 3.74
CA ARG A 189 -16.84 4.39 4.55
C ARG A 189 -15.75 4.18 5.56
N PHE A 190 -14.81 5.11 5.60
CA PHE A 190 -13.89 5.29 6.71
C PHE A 190 -13.75 6.79 7.04
N ARG A 191 -13.19 7.10 8.21
CA ARG A 191 -12.89 8.47 8.63
C ARG A 191 -11.58 8.51 9.40
N GLY A 192 -10.95 9.67 9.36
CA GLY A 192 -9.70 9.94 10.07
C GLY A 192 -8.46 9.49 9.29
N THR A 193 -7.29 9.78 9.87
CA THR A 193 -6.01 9.41 9.28
C THR A 193 -5.79 7.91 9.37
N VAL A 194 -5.51 7.31 8.22
CA VAL A 194 -5.26 5.88 8.07
C VAL A 194 -3.92 5.62 7.40
N TYR A 195 -3.40 4.42 7.61
CA TYR A 195 -2.09 3.96 7.14
C TYR A 195 -2.28 2.66 6.36
N PRO A 196 -1.53 2.43 5.27
CA PRO A 196 -1.46 1.13 4.62
C PRO A 196 -1.10 0.05 5.64
N ALA A 197 -1.87 -1.04 5.65
CA ALA A 197 -1.74 -2.08 6.66
C ALA A 197 -1.98 -3.48 6.11
N VAL A 198 -1.32 -4.44 6.75
CA VAL A 198 -1.52 -5.87 6.51
C VAL A 198 -1.53 -6.61 7.84
N TYR A 199 -2.37 -7.63 7.94
CA TYR A 199 -2.47 -8.47 9.11
C TYR A 199 -2.21 -9.91 8.70
N ILE A 200 -1.21 -10.52 9.34
CA ILE A 200 -0.83 -11.91 9.12
C ILE A 200 -1.29 -12.72 10.34
N PRO A 201 -2.32 -13.57 10.22
CA PRO A 201 -2.80 -14.34 11.37
C PRO A 201 -1.72 -15.31 11.87
N ALA A 202 -1.77 -15.63 13.17
CA ALA A 202 -0.92 -16.68 13.72
C ALA A 202 -1.25 -18.02 13.04
N GLY A 203 -0.23 -18.76 12.61
CA GLY A 203 -0.41 -20.02 11.89
C GLY A 203 -0.64 -19.89 10.38
N ALA A 204 -0.73 -18.66 9.83
CA ALA A 204 -0.87 -18.46 8.38
C ALA A 204 0.23 -19.17 7.58
N GLY A 205 1.46 -19.25 8.14
CA GLY A 205 2.62 -19.87 7.50
C GLY A 205 2.66 -21.40 7.53
N GLY A 206 1.61 -22.06 8.01
CA GLY A 206 1.53 -23.52 8.12
C GLY A 206 2.26 -24.06 9.35
N GLU A 207 1.60 -24.93 10.11
CA GLU A 207 2.25 -25.82 11.10
C GLU A 207 3.03 -26.91 10.34
N GLY A 208 4.18 -26.55 9.80
CA GLY A 208 5.19 -27.49 9.36
C GLY A 208 6.39 -27.39 10.28
N ASP A 209 6.85 -28.50 10.83
CA ASP A 209 8.07 -28.69 11.65
C ASP A 209 9.38 -28.41 10.87
N ARG A 210 9.34 -27.44 9.95
CA ARG A 210 10.43 -27.08 9.06
C ARG A 210 11.16 -25.89 9.64
N VAL A 211 12.15 -26.25 10.44
CA VAL A 211 13.13 -25.41 11.14
C VAL A 211 13.93 -24.47 10.19
N GLU A 212 13.72 -24.51 8.87
CA GLU A 212 14.50 -23.73 7.89
C GLU A 212 13.68 -23.02 6.79
N ASP A 213 12.34 -23.10 6.79
CA ASP A 213 11.53 -22.47 5.74
C ASP A 213 11.33 -20.97 6.03
N GLU A 214 11.77 -20.12 5.09
CA GLU A 214 11.41 -18.71 5.05
C GLU A 214 9.88 -18.60 5.17
N GLY A 215 9.33 -18.17 6.31
CA GLY A 215 7.87 -18.10 6.48
C GLY A 215 7.21 -17.15 5.47
N ILE A 216 5.88 -17.05 5.52
CA ILE A 216 5.12 -16.06 4.75
C ILE A 216 5.79 -14.69 4.85
N SER A 217 6.04 -14.09 3.70
CA SER A 217 6.49 -12.72 3.63
C SER A 217 5.74 -11.93 2.57
N LEU A 218 5.55 -10.65 2.85
CA LEU A 218 4.81 -9.72 2.01
C LEU A 218 5.70 -8.49 1.80
N ILE A 219 5.71 -7.95 0.60
CA ILE A 219 6.45 -6.71 0.29
C ILE A 219 5.42 -5.65 -0.07
N ALA A 220 5.40 -4.54 0.67
CA ALA A 220 4.62 -3.37 0.28
C ALA A 220 5.34 -2.61 -0.84
N GLU A 221 4.68 -2.37 -1.96
CA GLU A 221 5.22 -1.55 -3.04
C GLU A 221 4.38 -0.28 -3.18
N PHE A 222 5.04 0.87 -3.12
CA PHE A 222 4.42 2.20 -3.19
C PHE A 222 4.87 3.00 -4.41
N ASP A 223 5.94 2.56 -5.09
CA ASP A 223 6.43 3.19 -6.30
C ASP A 223 5.76 2.58 -7.53
N GLU A 224 5.15 3.45 -8.32
CA GLU A 224 4.41 3.09 -9.52
C GLU A 224 5.27 2.38 -10.56
N ASP A 225 6.55 2.73 -10.63
CA ASP A 225 7.50 2.12 -11.56
C ASP A 225 7.78 0.63 -11.21
N ASN A 226 7.45 0.20 -10.00
CA ASN A 226 7.63 -1.16 -9.50
C ASN A 226 6.30 -1.93 -9.35
N PHE A 227 5.16 -1.32 -9.68
CA PHE A 227 3.88 -2.03 -9.66
C PHE A 227 3.90 -3.15 -10.68
N LYS A 228 3.44 -4.33 -10.25
CA LYS A 228 3.29 -5.49 -11.14
C LYS A 228 1.96 -5.45 -11.87
N GLU A 229 0.93 -4.95 -11.20
CA GLU A 229 -0.42 -4.80 -11.70
C GLU A 229 -0.80 -3.32 -11.63
N MET A 230 -1.23 -2.76 -12.76
CA MET A 230 -1.68 -1.37 -12.74
C MET A 230 -3.07 -1.28 -12.15
N SER A 231 -3.35 -0.19 -11.41
CA SER A 231 -4.74 0.12 -11.09
C SER A 231 -5.53 0.26 -12.39
N PRO A 232 -6.66 -0.46 -12.56
CA PRO A 232 -7.49 -0.38 -13.76
C PRO A 232 -8.15 1.00 -13.93
N HIS A 233 -8.01 1.88 -12.94
CA HIS A 233 -8.54 3.24 -13.00
C HIS A 233 -7.40 4.25 -12.94
N ALA A 234 -7.21 5.00 -14.03
CA ALA A 234 -6.23 6.08 -14.19
C ALA A 234 -6.33 7.23 -13.16
N ARG A 235 -7.28 7.13 -12.21
CA ARG A 235 -7.52 8.09 -11.12
C ARG A 235 -6.70 7.79 -9.86
N PHE A 236 -6.15 6.59 -9.74
CA PHE A 236 -5.36 6.19 -8.59
C PHE A 236 -3.89 6.28 -8.94
N GLY A 237 -3.21 7.25 -8.33
CA GLY A 237 -1.76 7.35 -8.39
C GLY A 237 -1.09 6.62 -7.21
N PRO A 238 0.23 6.45 -7.25
CA PRO A 238 0.99 5.91 -6.12
C PRO A 238 0.83 6.78 -4.88
N LEU A 239 1.25 6.26 -3.73
CA LEU A 239 1.30 7.04 -2.50
C LEU A 239 2.30 8.21 -2.64
N LEU A 240 1.83 9.43 -2.92
CA LEU A 240 2.71 10.56 -3.26
C LEU A 240 3.73 10.89 -2.15
N CYS A 241 3.33 10.75 -0.89
CA CYS A 241 4.23 10.94 0.25
C CYS A 241 5.42 9.97 0.24
N ALA A 242 5.32 8.80 -0.40
CA ALA A 242 6.45 7.87 -0.57
C ALA A 242 7.53 8.41 -1.52
N ARG A 243 7.18 9.36 -2.41
CA ARG A 243 8.12 10.00 -3.35
C ARG A 243 8.86 11.20 -2.74
N GLY A 244 8.63 11.53 -1.47
CA GLY A 244 9.21 12.71 -0.82
C GLY A 244 8.74 14.04 -1.42
N ILE A 245 7.60 14.03 -2.12
CA ILE A 245 6.96 15.21 -2.70
C ILE A 245 5.91 15.69 -1.70
N ILE A 246 6.31 16.53 -0.75
CA ILE A 246 5.42 17.31 0.12
C ILE A 246 6.00 18.72 0.26
#